data_AF-A0A2R6D7S7-F1
#
_entry.id   AF-A0A2R6D7S7-F1
#
_cell.length_a   1.000
_cell.length_b   1.000
_cell.length_c   1.000
_cell.angle_alpha   90.00
_cell.angle_beta   90.00
_cell.angle_gamma   90.00
#
_symmetry.space_group_name_H-M   'P 1'
#
loop_
_entity.id
_entity.type
_entity.pdbx_description
1 polymer ?
#
loop_
_entity_poly.entity_id
_entity_poly.type
_entity_poly.pdbx_seq_one_letter_code
_entity_poly.pdbx_strand_id
1 'polypeptide(L)'
;MSDSIESSDNVDLTDDELETNNKGQLIKKAGQLRDRRNDLNQLASERASKRDELNAETREKVDEAQEHREQRDDLNEQVQEHKEKRNELNAKANELFDKVDDRKEDLELSEGKSVDDLESEIEDLEFKQQTEVLSTEDERELIEEIEEKREQLAERKEKLDQSGDLEAVKEKAQEVRAEASEHHQQVTELADDAQEHHNQMIEAYREADEIRDDADEWHEKFVDAQEAADQHHDDFVRVQKRLRELDEEEEDEKQEAREAKEEEAREEAEEIYEAFQNGETLDTEDLMKLQKTGLL
;
A
#
# COMPACT_ATOMS: atom_id res chain seq x y z
N MET A 1 -0.24 18.12 -21.06
CA MET A 1 0.29 18.21 -22.44
C MET A 1 1.40 17.17 -22.50
N SER A 2 1.13 16.08 -23.20
CA SER A 2 2.03 14.94 -23.34
C SER A 2 3.23 15.35 -24.19
N ASP A 3 4.41 15.48 -23.58
CA ASP A 3 5.65 15.55 -24.35
C ASP A 3 5.99 14.13 -24.83
N SER A 4 5.24 13.66 -25.81
CA SER A 4 5.64 12.55 -26.68
C SER A 4 6.90 12.97 -27.43
N ILE A 5 7.76 12.01 -27.76
CA ILE A 5 8.98 12.30 -28.51
C ILE A 5 8.58 12.85 -29.88
N GLU A 6 9.00 14.08 -30.20
CA GLU A 6 8.83 14.62 -31.54
C GLU A 6 9.71 13.82 -32.51
N SER A 7 9.07 12.91 -33.25
CA SER A 7 9.74 12.05 -34.24
C SER A 7 10.38 12.85 -35.37
N SER A 8 9.96 14.10 -35.58
CA SER A 8 10.56 15.03 -36.56
C SER A 8 12.00 15.43 -36.25
N ASP A 9 12.42 15.33 -34.99
CA ASP A 9 13.79 15.65 -34.56
C ASP A 9 14.73 14.44 -34.66
N ASN A 10 14.20 13.26 -35.01
CA ASN A 10 15.02 12.07 -35.21
C ASN A 10 15.79 12.17 -36.53
N VAL A 11 17.04 11.71 -36.49
CA VAL A 11 17.92 11.68 -37.64
C VAL A 11 17.80 10.31 -38.29
N ASP A 12 17.16 10.23 -39.45
CA ASP A 12 17.06 8.98 -40.21
C ASP A 12 18.38 8.66 -40.93
N LEU A 13 18.76 7.38 -40.95
CA LEU A 13 19.88 6.88 -41.73
C LEU A 13 19.39 5.79 -42.69
N THR A 14 19.43 6.07 -43.99
CA THR A 14 19.16 5.07 -45.02
C THR A 14 20.44 4.38 -45.50
N ASP A 15 20.31 3.15 -45.99
CA ASP A 15 21.43 2.38 -46.56
C ASP A 15 22.05 3.11 -47.76
N ASP A 16 21.22 3.71 -48.61
CA ASP A 16 21.66 4.53 -49.75
C ASP A 16 22.53 5.70 -49.30
N GLU A 17 22.18 6.37 -48.20
CA GLU A 17 22.97 7.47 -47.64
C GLU A 17 24.28 6.98 -46.99
N LEU A 18 24.36 5.74 -46.51
CA LEU A 18 25.62 5.17 -46.04
C LEU A 18 26.58 4.90 -47.20
N GLU A 19 26.07 4.43 -48.33
CA GLU A 19 26.88 4.05 -49.49
C GLU A 19 27.28 5.26 -50.34
N THR A 20 26.39 6.24 -50.52
CA THR A 20 26.58 7.34 -51.48
C THR A 20 27.18 8.61 -50.88
N ASN A 21 27.06 8.82 -49.56
CA ASN A 21 27.57 10.03 -48.94
C ASN A 21 29.10 10.05 -48.86
N ASN A 22 29.67 11.23 -49.06
CA ASN A 22 31.10 11.40 -48.85
C ASN A 22 31.46 11.41 -47.35
N LYS A 23 32.74 11.19 -47.06
CA LYS A 23 33.30 11.16 -45.70
C LYS A 23 32.90 12.36 -44.83
N GLY A 24 32.90 13.57 -45.40
CA GLY A 24 32.50 14.79 -44.68
C GLY A 24 31.02 14.82 -44.30
N GLN A 25 30.15 14.34 -45.18
CA GLN A 25 28.71 14.19 -44.92
C GLN A 25 28.45 13.12 -43.85
N LEU A 26 29.15 11.98 -43.92
CA LEU A 26 29.06 10.91 -42.92
C LEU A 26 29.54 11.38 -41.54
N ILE A 27 30.64 12.16 -41.44
CA ILE A 27 31.09 12.75 -40.17
C ILE A 27 30.03 13.69 -39.59
N LYS A 28 29.41 14.54 -40.43
CA LYS A 28 28.34 15.43 -39.98
C LYS A 28 27.13 14.63 -39.47
N LYS A 29 26.74 13.59 -40.20
CA LYS A 29 25.60 12.73 -39.84
C LYS A 29 25.86 11.95 -38.55
N ALA A 30 27.08 11.44 -38.36
CA ALA A 30 27.51 10.83 -37.09
C ALA A 30 27.42 11.82 -35.92
N GLY A 31 27.80 13.08 -36.12
CA GLY A 31 27.63 14.13 -35.12
C GLY A 31 26.16 14.33 -34.73
N GLN A 32 25.28 14.44 -35.72
CA GLN A 32 23.83 14.62 -35.50
C GLN A 32 23.20 13.42 -34.78
N LEU A 33 23.51 12.19 -35.21
CA LEU A 33 23.04 10.96 -34.56
C LEU A 33 23.51 10.87 -33.10
N ARG A 34 24.78 11.22 -32.85
CA ARG A 34 25.35 11.22 -31.49
C ARG A 34 24.66 12.23 -30.59
N ASP A 35 24.47 13.45 -31.07
CA ASP A 35 23.89 14.53 -30.27
C ASP A 35 22.41 14.21 -29.99
N ARG A 36 21.64 13.78 -31.01
CA ARG A 36 20.25 13.34 -30.82
C ARG A 36 20.12 12.16 -29.86
N ARG A 37 20.99 11.16 -29.96
CA ARG A 37 21.06 10.04 -28.99
C ARG A 37 21.28 10.55 -27.56
N ASN A 38 22.19 11.51 -27.37
CA ASN A 38 22.46 12.05 -26.04
C ASN A 38 21.23 12.80 -25.48
N ASP A 39 20.53 13.57 -26.31
CA ASP A 39 19.30 14.27 -25.92
C ASP A 39 18.20 13.27 -25.51
N LEU A 40 18.00 12.21 -26.30
CA LEU A 40 17.03 11.15 -25.99
C LEU A 40 17.40 10.37 -24.72
N ASN A 41 18.68 10.10 -24.49
CA ASN A 41 19.15 9.49 -23.24
C ASN A 41 18.92 10.40 -22.02
N GLN A 42 19.09 11.72 -22.18
CA GLN A 42 18.78 12.66 -21.12
C GLN A 42 17.27 12.65 -20.81
N LEU A 43 16.42 12.70 -21.85
CA LEU A 43 14.96 12.60 -21.70
C LEU A 43 14.55 11.28 -21.05
N ALA A 44 15.16 10.17 -21.45
CA ALA A 44 14.94 8.87 -20.82
C ALA A 44 15.31 8.91 -19.32
N SER A 45 16.46 9.49 -18.96
CA SER A 45 16.87 9.64 -17.56
C SER A 45 15.90 10.50 -16.75
N GLU A 46 15.38 11.58 -17.32
CA GLU A 46 14.40 12.46 -16.66
C GLU A 46 13.06 11.73 -16.45
N ARG A 47 12.57 11.03 -17.48
CA ARG A 47 11.35 10.19 -17.41
C ARG A 47 11.49 9.06 -16.40
N ALA A 48 12.64 8.38 -16.36
CA ALA A 48 12.93 7.35 -15.37
C ALA A 48 12.94 7.92 -13.95
N SER A 49 13.52 9.10 -13.75
CA SER A 49 13.52 9.76 -12.43
C SER A 49 12.10 10.10 -11.98
N LYS A 50 11.23 10.57 -12.89
CA LYS A 50 9.82 10.85 -12.60
C LYS A 50 9.03 9.58 -12.27
N ARG A 51 9.23 8.51 -13.04
CA ARG A 51 8.65 7.19 -12.73
C ARG A 51 9.08 6.72 -11.33
N ASP A 52 10.36 6.85 -10.99
CA ASP A 52 10.89 6.38 -9.71
C ASP A 52 10.39 7.21 -8.53
N GLU A 53 10.20 8.52 -8.71
CA GLU A 53 9.54 9.42 -7.76
C GLU A 53 8.10 8.97 -7.49
N LEU A 54 7.30 8.77 -8.54
CA LEU A 54 5.91 8.31 -8.41
C LEU A 54 5.83 6.91 -7.78
N ASN A 55 6.71 6.00 -8.17
CA ASN A 55 6.77 4.66 -7.54
C ASN A 55 7.13 4.72 -6.04
N ALA A 56 7.91 5.71 -5.62
CA ALA A 56 8.19 5.93 -4.20
C ALA A 56 6.93 6.45 -3.48
N GLU A 57 6.21 7.39 -4.09
CA GLU A 57 4.94 7.93 -3.57
C GLU A 57 3.85 6.84 -3.50
N THR A 58 3.74 5.98 -4.50
CA THR A 58 2.85 4.80 -4.46
C THR A 58 3.16 3.91 -3.26
N ARG A 59 4.44 3.67 -2.94
CA ARG A 59 4.81 2.86 -1.78
C ARG A 59 4.41 3.52 -0.47
N GLU A 60 4.64 4.83 -0.35
CA GLU A 60 4.23 5.60 0.83
C GLU A 60 2.72 5.51 1.05
N LYS A 61 1.92 5.65 -0.03
CA LYS A 61 0.46 5.50 0.05
C LYS A 61 -0.01 4.08 0.37
N VAL A 62 0.69 3.07 -0.14
CA VAL A 62 0.42 1.66 0.22
C VAL A 62 0.75 1.40 1.69
N ASP A 63 1.85 1.95 2.19
CA ASP A 63 2.25 1.83 3.60
C ASP A 63 1.22 2.55 4.51
N GLU A 64 0.79 3.76 4.16
CA GLU A 64 -0.30 4.50 4.83
C GLU A 64 -1.60 3.67 4.88
N ALA A 65 -1.99 3.07 3.75
CA ALA A 65 -3.16 2.19 3.70
C ALA A 65 -2.99 0.96 4.61
N GLN A 66 -1.78 0.38 4.67
CA GLN A 66 -1.50 -0.76 5.54
C GLN A 66 -1.57 -0.38 7.03
N GLU A 67 -1.06 0.79 7.42
CA GLU A 67 -1.17 1.29 8.79
C GLU A 67 -2.64 1.45 9.21
N HIS A 68 -3.48 2.05 8.37
CA HIS A 68 -4.92 2.15 8.63
C HIS A 68 -5.60 0.79 8.71
N ARG A 69 -5.16 -0.19 7.93
CA ARG A 69 -5.66 -1.57 8.02
C ARG A 69 -5.33 -2.19 9.37
N GLU A 70 -4.08 -2.04 9.83
CA GLU A 70 -3.64 -2.58 11.12
C GLU A 70 -4.40 -1.92 12.28
N GLN A 71 -4.56 -0.60 12.25
CA GLN A 71 -5.36 0.16 13.24
C GLN A 71 -6.83 -0.29 13.24
N ARG A 72 -7.44 -0.44 12.06
CA ARG A 72 -8.80 -0.95 11.94
C ARG A 72 -8.93 -2.36 12.51
N ASP A 73 -7.98 -3.24 12.24
CA ASP A 73 -8.02 -4.62 12.68
C ASP A 73 -7.89 -4.71 14.22
N ASP A 74 -7.03 -3.90 14.84
CA ASP A 74 -6.93 -3.76 16.30
C ASP A 74 -8.22 -3.22 16.93
N LEU A 75 -8.81 -2.14 16.36
CA LEU A 75 -10.08 -1.60 16.83
C LEU A 75 -11.22 -2.63 16.70
N ASN A 76 -11.24 -3.42 15.63
CA ASN A 76 -12.22 -4.48 15.46
C ASN A 76 -12.08 -5.59 16.51
N GLU A 77 -10.85 -5.92 16.91
CA GLU A 77 -10.60 -6.86 18.01
C GLU A 77 -11.15 -6.31 19.33
N GLN A 78 -10.87 -5.04 19.64
CA GLN A 78 -11.43 -4.37 20.81
C GLN A 78 -12.97 -4.31 20.76
N VAL A 79 -13.56 -4.00 19.61
CA VAL A 79 -15.02 -4.04 19.41
C VAL A 79 -15.59 -5.42 19.75
N GLN A 80 -14.92 -6.51 19.38
CA GLN A 80 -15.38 -7.86 19.73
C GLN A 80 -15.26 -8.14 21.22
N GLU A 81 -14.14 -7.77 21.85
CA GLU A 81 -13.96 -7.94 23.30
C GLU A 81 -15.04 -7.19 24.10
N HIS A 82 -15.33 -5.93 23.74
CA HIS A 82 -16.38 -5.15 24.38
C HIS A 82 -17.78 -5.70 24.08
N LYS A 83 -18.02 -6.28 22.89
CA LYS A 83 -19.29 -6.98 22.57
C LYS A 83 -19.48 -8.21 23.44
N GLU A 84 -18.44 -9.01 23.65
CA GLU A 84 -18.47 -10.20 24.51
C GLU A 84 -18.78 -9.82 25.96
N LYS A 85 -18.01 -8.89 26.53
CA LYS A 85 -18.25 -8.36 27.90
C LYS A 85 -19.66 -7.80 28.06
N ARG A 86 -20.12 -7.00 27.10
CA ARG A 86 -21.50 -6.46 27.09
C ARG A 86 -22.54 -7.57 27.10
N ASN A 87 -22.36 -8.61 26.30
CA ASN A 87 -23.32 -9.72 26.20
C ASN A 87 -23.34 -10.54 27.50
N GLU A 88 -22.18 -10.79 28.12
CA GLU A 88 -22.07 -11.45 29.42
C GLU A 88 -22.76 -10.65 30.53
N LEU A 89 -22.50 -9.33 30.59
CA LEU A 89 -23.13 -8.45 31.57
C LEU A 89 -24.64 -8.36 31.36
N ASN A 90 -25.12 -8.27 30.11
CA ASN A 90 -26.55 -8.29 29.81
C ASN A 90 -27.22 -9.62 30.22
N ALA A 91 -26.56 -10.76 29.98
CA ALA A 91 -27.06 -12.06 30.42
C ALA A 91 -27.17 -12.10 31.95
N LYS A 92 -26.13 -11.66 32.66
CA LYS A 92 -26.12 -11.57 34.13
C LYS A 92 -27.17 -10.60 34.67
N ALA A 93 -27.36 -9.45 34.03
CA ALA A 93 -28.39 -8.49 34.40
C ALA A 93 -29.79 -9.11 34.24
N ASN A 94 -30.06 -9.79 33.12
CA ASN A 94 -31.33 -10.47 32.88
C ASN A 94 -31.58 -11.56 33.94
N GLU A 95 -30.60 -12.40 34.26
CA GLU A 95 -30.74 -13.40 35.33
C GLU A 95 -31.05 -12.77 36.70
N LEU A 96 -30.54 -11.58 36.99
CA LEU A 96 -30.85 -10.86 38.23
C LEU A 96 -32.24 -10.24 38.19
N PHE A 97 -32.68 -9.71 37.04
CA PHE A 97 -34.04 -9.21 36.87
C PHE A 97 -35.07 -10.34 36.93
N ASP A 98 -34.80 -11.50 36.33
CA ASP A 98 -35.67 -12.68 36.43
C ASP A 98 -35.85 -13.11 37.89
N LYS A 99 -34.76 -13.13 38.69
CA LYS A 99 -34.83 -13.40 40.14
C LYS A 99 -35.62 -12.34 40.91
N VAL A 100 -35.55 -11.08 40.49
CA VAL A 100 -36.32 -9.98 41.08
C VAL A 100 -37.80 -10.17 40.77
N ASP A 101 -38.14 -10.52 39.53
CA ASP A 101 -39.51 -10.75 39.09
C ASP A 101 -40.12 -11.98 39.76
N ASP A 102 -39.39 -13.10 39.85
CA ASP A 102 -39.82 -14.32 40.57
C ASP A 102 -40.12 -13.99 42.05
N ARG A 103 -39.20 -13.30 42.74
CA ARG A 103 -39.38 -12.91 44.15
C ARG A 103 -40.50 -11.88 44.33
N LYS A 104 -40.73 -11.03 43.33
CA LYS A 104 -41.81 -10.05 43.35
C LYS A 104 -43.18 -10.72 43.18
N GLU A 105 -43.27 -11.75 42.34
CA GLU A 105 -44.47 -12.59 42.22
C GLU A 105 -44.78 -13.33 43.54
N ASP A 106 -43.76 -13.91 44.18
CA ASP A 106 -43.88 -14.54 45.51
C ASP A 106 -44.39 -13.55 46.59
N LEU A 107 -43.97 -12.29 46.50
CA LEU A 107 -44.41 -11.22 47.42
C LEU A 107 -45.80 -10.65 47.07
N GLU A 108 -46.14 -10.47 45.79
CA GLU A 108 -47.47 -9.98 45.37
C GLU A 108 -48.59 -10.97 45.70
N LEU A 109 -48.29 -12.27 45.78
CA LEU A 109 -49.22 -13.30 46.29
C LEU A 109 -49.56 -13.16 47.80
N SER A 110 -49.03 -12.15 48.50
CA SER A 110 -49.12 -12.00 49.96
C SER A 110 -49.89 -10.77 50.49
N GLU A 111 -50.74 -10.09 49.73
CA GLU A 111 -51.55 -8.95 50.20
C GLU A 111 -52.51 -9.29 51.38
N GLY A 112 -52.71 -8.37 52.35
CA GLY A 112 -53.38 -8.60 53.66
C GLY A 112 -52.92 -7.64 54.79
N LYS A 113 -53.32 -7.82 56.07
CA LYS A 113 -53.12 -6.88 57.21
C LYS A 113 -51.65 -6.62 57.61
N SER A 114 -51.27 -5.38 57.93
CA SER A 114 -49.87 -5.00 58.21
C SER A 114 -49.28 -5.72 59.44
N VAL A 115 -47.94 -5.79 59.52
CA VAL A 115 -47.24 -6.41 60.66
C VAL A 115 -47.67 -5.75 61.99
N ASP A 116 -47.73 -4.42 62.03
CA ASP A 116 -48.13 -3.66 63.23
C ASP A 116 -49.59 -3.92 63.62
N ASP A 117 -50.49 -4.06 62.63
CA ASP A 117 -51.91 -4.38 62.89
C ASP A 117 -52.08 -5.81 63.44
N LEU A 118 -51.31 -6.77 62.91
CA LEU A 118 -51.31 -8.16 63.38
C LEU A 118 -50.72 -8.28 64.80
N GLU A 119 -49.64 -7.54 65.11
CA GLU A 119 -49.08 -7.50 66.47
C GLU A 119 -50.08 -6.92 67.48
N SER A 120 -50.75 -5.82 67.13
CA SER A 120 -51.77 -5.21 67.99
C SER A 120 -52.98 -6.14 68.19
N GLU A 121 -53.46 -6.81 67.13
CA GLU A 121 -54.56 -7.77 67.24
C GLU A 121 -54.20 -8.99 68.10
N ILE A 122 -52.97 -9.50 67.99
CA ILE A 122 -52.47 -10.59 68.84
C ILE A 122 -52.41 -10.13 70.29
N GLU A 123 -51.88 -8.93 70.57
CA GLU A 123 -51.76 -8.38 71.92
C GLU A 123 -53.14 -8.15 72.57
N ASP A 124 -54.11 -7.65 71.80
CA ASP A 124 -55.50 -7.48 72.24
C ASP A 124 -56.20 -8.82 72.55
N LEU A 125 -55.99 -9.85 71.72
CA LEU A 125 -56.54 -11.19 71.93
C LEU A 125 -55.88 -11.91 73.11
N GLU A 126 -54.57 -11.77 73.29
CA GLU A 126 -53.84 -12.27 74.45
C GLU A 126 -54.27 -11.57 75.74
N PHE A 127 -54.51 -10.26 75.68
CA PHE A 127 -55.04 -9.50 76.81
C PHE A 127 -56.45 -9.99 77.18
N LYS A 128 -57.30 -10.25 76.18
CA LYS A 128 -58.63 -10.82 76.37
C LYS A 128 -58.57 -12.22 77.01
N GLN A 129 -57.64 -13.07 76.56
CA GLN A 129 -57.40 -14.39 77.14
C GLN A 129 -57.00 -14.30 78.63
N GLN A 130 -56.18 -13.31 79.00
CA GLN A 130 -55.68 -13.16 80.37
C GLN A 130 -56.68 -12.51 81.33
N THR A 131 -57.63 -11.71 80.83
CA THR A 131 -58.48 -10.84 81.67
C THR A 131 -59.95 -11.25 81.70
N GLU A 132 -60.44 -12.00 80.71
CA GLU A 132 -61.83 -12.46 80.66
C GLU A 132 -61.99 -13.91 81.17
N VAL A 133 -63.10 -14.18 81.86
CA VAL A 133 -63.46 -15.53 82.29
C VAL A 133 -64.27 -16.19 81.17
N LEU A 134 -63.58 -16.90 80.29
CA LEU A 134 -64.15 -17.58 79.13
C LEU A 134 -64.59 -19.00 79.47
N SER A 135 -65.48 -19.58 78.65
CA SER A 135 -65.74 -21.02 78.71
C SER A 135 -64.55 -21.79 78.12
N THR A 136 -64.36 -23.05 78.51
CA THR A 136 -63.29 -23.91 77.94
C THR A 136 -63.37 -24.09 76.42
N GLU A 137 -64.51 -23.80 75.79
CA GLU A 137 -64.70 -23.89 74.35
C GLU A 137 -64.28 -22.56 73.69
N ASP A 138 -64.73 -21.42 74.21
CA ASP A 138 -64.34 -20.07 73.75
C ASP A 138 -62.84 -19.79 73.96
N GLU A 139 -62.25 -20.31 75.05
CA GLU A 139 -60.81 -20.18 75.32
C GLU A 139 -59.97 -20.95 74.29
N ARG A 140 -60.47 -22.09 73.78
CA ARG A 140 -59.79 -22.85 72.72
C ARG A 140 -59.88 -22.14 71.38
N GLU A 141 -61.05 -21.62 71.02
CA GLU A 141 -61.22 -20.84 69.80
C GLU A 141 -60.32 -19.58 69.81
N LEU A 142 -60.21 -18.92 70.96
CA LEU A 142 -59.32 -17.76 71.12
C LEU A 142 -57.84 -18.13 70.97
N ILE A 143 -57.42 -19.29 71.50
CA ILE A 143 -56.05 -19.80 71.33
C ILE A 143 -55.76 -20.12 69.86
N GLU A 144 -56.70 -20.78 69.17
CA GLU A 144 -56.57 -21.09 67.74
C GLU A 144 -56.46 -19.80 66.91
N GLU A 145 -57.26 -18.77 67.21
CA GLU A 145 -57.19 -17.47 66.52
C GLU A 145 -55.86 -16.74 66.78
N ILE A 146 -55.31 -16.81 67.99
CA ILE A 146 -53.99 -16.26 68.32
C ILE A 146 -52.88 -17.02 67.58
N GLU A 147 -52.95 -18.35 67.51
CA GLU A 147 -51.98 -19.16 66.77
C GLU A 147 -52.02 -18.87 65.28
N GLU A 148 -53.21 -18.78 64.68
CA GLU A 148 -53.37 -18.43 63.26
C GLU A 148 -52.80 -17.03 62.95
N LYS A 149 -53.08 -16.03 63.80
CA LYS A 149 -52.53 -14.68 63.62
C LYS A 149 -51.01 -14.63 63.84
N ARG A 150 -50.46 -15.41 64.78
CA ARG A 150 -49.00 -15.53 64.97
C ARG A 150 -48.32 -16.19 63.77
N GLU A 151 -48.97 -17.18 63.15
CA GLU A 151 -48.48 -17.79 61.91
C GLU A 151 -48.50 -16.77 60.76
N GLN A 152 -49.58 -16.00 60.59
CA GLN A 152 -49.67 -14.89 59.63
C GLN A 152 -48.62 -13.80 59.88
N LEU A 153 -48.35 -13.45 61.15
CA LEU A 153 -47.33 -12.49 61.55
C LEU A 153 -45.92 -12.98 61.20
N ALA A 154 -45.62 -14.25 61.47
CA ALA A 154 -44.33 -14.85 61.14
C ALA A 154 -44.09 -14.86 59.62
N GLU A 155 -45.10 -15.29 58.85
CA GLU A 155 -45.07 -15.30 57.39
C GLU A 155 -44.89 -13.87 56.83
N ARG A 156 -45.50 -12.87 57.46
CA ARG A 156 -45.35 -11.46 57.09
C ARG A 156 -43.97 -10.89 57.37
N LYS A 157 -43.40 -11.18 58.53
CA LYS A 157 -42.05 -10.73 58.89
C LYS A 157 -41.00 -11.34 57.98
N GLU A 158 -41.14 -12.61 57.62
CA GLU A 158 -40.26 -13.28 56.66
C GLU A 158 -40.33 -12.62 55.26
N LYS A 159 -41.53 -12.29 54.79
CA LYS A 159 -41.73 -11.57 53.52
C LYS A 159 -41.16 -10.14 53.53
N LEU A 160 -41.21 -9.45 54.67
CA LEU A 160 -40.65 -8.10 54.82
C LEU A 160 -39.11 -8.12 54.80
N ASP A 161 -38.48 -9.15 55.37
CA ASP A 161 -37.03 -9.37 55.28
C ASP A 161 -36.61 -9.74 53.85
N GLN A 162 -37.40 -10.58 53.16
CA GLN A 162 -37.22 -10.89 51.74
C GLN A 162 -37.35 -9.66 50.83
N SER A 163 -38.21 -8.68 51.18
CA SER A 163 -38.33 -7.40 50.47
C SER A 163 -37.06 -6.54 50.55
N GLY A 164 -36.34 -6.56 51.68
CA GLY A 164 -35.06 -5.85 51.83
C GLY A 164 -33.96 -6.45 50.95
N ASP A 165 -33.91 -7.79 50.86
CA ASP A 165 -33.01 -8.51 49.97
C ASP A 165 -33.36 -8.27 48.48
N LEU A 166 -34.65 -8.06 48.16
CA LEU A 166 -35.12 -7.81 46.81
C LEU A 166 -34.66 -6.46 46.24
N GLU A 167 -34.71 -5.39 47.05
CA GLU A 167 -34.22 -4.08 46.60
C GLU A 167 -32.69 -4.10 46.37
N ALA A 168 -31.94 -4.84 47.19
CA ALA A 168 -30.49 -5.02 47.00
C ALA A 168 -30.16 -5.79 45.71
N VAL A 169 -30.91 -6.85 45.38
CA VAL A 169 -30.73 -7.59 44.12
C VAL A 169 -31.09 -6.72 42.91
N LYS A 170 -32.14 -5.91 43.03
CA LYS A 170 -32.55 -4.96 41.99
C LYS A 170 -31.53 -3.86 41.74
N GLU A 171 -30.96 -3.27 42.79
CA GLU A 171 -29.88 -2.29 42.67
C GLU A 171 -28.66 -2.89 41.96
N LYS A 172 -28.27 -4.11 42.33
CA LYS A 172 -27.20 -4.85 41.66
C LYS A 172 -27.51 -5.16 40.19
N ALA A 173 -28.75 -5.50 39.86
CA ALA A 173 -29.17 -5.71 38.47
C ALA A 173 -29.06 -4.42 37.64
N GLN A 174 -29.42 -3.28 38.24
CA GLN A 174 -29.28 -1.96 37.60
C GLN A 174 -27.81 -1.57 37.40
N GLU A 175 -26.94 -1.83 38.38
CA GLU A 175 -25.49 -1.58 38.27
C GLU A 175 -24.87 -2.39 37.11
N VAL A 176 -25.12 -3.70 37.05
CA VAL A 176 -24.62 -4.56 35.96
C VAL A 176 -25.16 -4.12 34.60
N ARG A 177 -26.41 -3.63 34.54
CA ARG A 177 -27.00 -3.09 33.32
C ARG A 177 -26.37 -1.75 32.90
N ALA A 178 -25.96 -0.92 33.87
CA ALA A 178 -25.24 0.32 33.60
C ALA A 178 -23.85 0.02 33.02
N GLU A 179 -23.10 -0.92 33.61
CA GLU A 179 -21.81 -1.40 33.07
C GLU A 179 -21.96 -1.95 31.64
N ALA A 180 -23.01 -2.74 31.37
CA ALA A 180 -23.29 -3.23 30.02
C ALA A 180 -23.56 -2.07 29.04
N SER A 181 -24.19 -0.99 29.50
CA SER A 181 -24.47 0.19 28.66
C SER A 181 -23.19 0.96 28.33
N GLU A 182 -22.25 1.04 29.27
CA GLU A 182 -20.91 1.63 29.01
C GLU A 182 -20.16 0.83 27.94
N HIS A 183 -20.14 -0.50 28.06
CA HIS A 183 -19.54 -1.35 27.01
C HIS A 183 -20.27 -1.22 25.66
N HIS A 184 -21.58 -1.00 25.64
CA HIS A 184 -22.31 -0.73 24.40
C HIS A 184 -21.86 0.58 23.75
N GLN A 185 -21.68 1.64 24.54
CA GLN A 185 -21.18 2.92 24.05
C GLN A 185 -19.78 2.77 23.46
N GLN A 186 -18.87 2.09 24.17
CA GLN A 186 -17.52 1.81 23.67
C GLN A 186 -17.52 1.00 22.37
N VAL A 187 -18.41 0.01 22.24
CA VAL A 187 -18.57 -0.76 20.98
C VAL A 187 -18.95 0.15 19.82
N THR A 188 -19.83 1.12 20.04
CA THR A 188 -20.27 2.05 19.00
C THR A 188 -19.14 2.99 18.61
N GLU A 189 -18.48 3.62 19.59
CA GLU A 189 -17.37 4.56 19.35
C GLU A 189 -16.21 3.86 18.61
N LEU A 190 -15.75 2.72 19.10
CA LEU A 190 -14.67 1.95 18.45
C LEU A 190 -15.07 1.44 17.06
N ALA A 191 -16.34 1.12 16.83
CA ALA A 191 -16.82 0.69 15.52
C ALA A 191 -16.86 1.85 14.51
N ASP A 192 -17.25 3.06 14.96
CA ASP A 192 -17.22 4.26 14.13
C ASP A 192 -15.76 4.62 13.77
N ASP A 193 -14.83 4.57 14.74
CA ASP A 193 -13.40 4.80 14.51
C ASP A 193 -12.79 3.75 13.55
N ALA A 194 -13.15 2.47 13.73
CA ALA A 194 -12.72 1.40 12.82
C ALA A 194 -13.25 1.63 11.40
N GLN A 195 -14.49 2.13 11.26
CA GLN A 195 -15.07 2.45 9.96
C GLN A 195 -14.38 3.65 9.31
N GLU A 196 -13.95 4.65 10.08
CA GLU A 196 -13.15 5.77 9.59
C GLU A 196 -11.81 5.29 9.01
N HIS A 197 -11.06 4.49 9.76
CA HIS A 197 -9.82 3.89 9.27
C HIS A 197 -10.02 2.99 8.07
N HIS A 198 -11.14 2.25 8.00
CA HIS A 198 -11.50 1.50 6.79
C HIS A 198 -11.67 2.42 5.57
N ASN A 199 -12.36 3.55 5.74
CA ASN A 199 -12.58 4.49 4.64
C ASN A 199 -11.25 5.14 4.18
N GLN A 200 -10.42 5.58 5.14
CA GLN A 200 -9.08 6.14 4.88
C GLN A 200 -8.18 5.13 4.17
N MET A 201 -8.15 3.87 4.62
CA MET A 201 -7.43 2.78 3.96
C MET A 201 -7.86 2.63 2.49
N ILE A 202 -9.16 2.67 2.20
CA ILE A 202 -9.68 2.53 0.83
C ILE A 202 -9.29 3.73 -0.03
N GLU A 203 -9.33 4.94 0.52
CA GLU A 203 -8.92 6.15 -0.17
C GLU A 203 -7.42 6.12 -0.51
N ALA A 204 -6.57 5.78 0.47
CA ALA A 204 -5.13 5.64 0.26
C ALA A 204 -4.79 4.58 -0.81
N TYR A 205 -5.50 3.45 -0.86
CA TYR A 205 -5.31 2.46 -1.93
C TYR A 205 -5.73 2.98 -3.31
N ARG A 206 -6.79 3.79 -3.40
CA ARG A 206 -7.21 4.41 -4.66
C ARG A 206 -6.17 5.42 -5.14
N GLU A 207 -5.69 6.28 -4.25
CA GLU A 207 -4.62 7.23 -4.57
C GLU A 207 -3.35 6.50 -5.02
N ALA A 208 -2.97 5.42 -4.33
CA ALA A 208 -1.82 4.61 -4.72
C ALA A 208 -1.99 3.99 -6.12
N ASP A 209 -3.18 3.49 -6.44
CA ASP A 209 -3.49 2.94 -7.77
C ASP A 209 -3.42 4.03 -8.86
N GLU A 210 -3.96 5.23 -8.61
CA GLU A 210 -3.88 6.37 -9.55
C GLU A 210 -2.43 6.79 -9.80
N ILE A 211 -1.62 6.93 -8.75
CA ILE A 211 -0.19 7.28 -8.86
C ILE A 211 0.58 6.17 -9.61
N ARG A 212 0.22 4.91 -9.39
CA ARG A 212 0.83 3.77 -10.10
C ARG A 212 0.52 3.83 -11.59
N ASP A 213 -0.71 4.12 -11.97
CA ASP A 213 -1.10 4.26 -13.37
C ASP A 213 -0.31 5.40 -14.04
N ASP A 214 -0.14 6.54 -13.35
CA ASP A 214 0.72 7.64 -13.81
C ASP A 214 2.19 7.19 -13.95
N ALA A 215 2.72 6.42 -12.99
CA ALA A 215 4.08 5.88 -13.06
C ALA A 215 4.27 4.94 -14.26
N ASP A 216 3.27 4.10 -14.56
CA ASP A 216 3.27 3.21 -15.72
C ASP A 216 3.27 4.01 -17.04
N GLU A 217 2.53 5.12 -17.13
CA GLU A 217 2.62 6.01 -18.29
C GLU A 217 4.02 6.63 -18.46
N TRP A 218 4.66 7.03 -17.36
CA TRP A 218 6.05 7.53 -17.40
C TRP A 218 7.03 6.42 -17.78
N HIS A 219 6.75 5.19 -17.39
CA HIS A 219 7.55 4.04 -17.79
C HIS A 219 7.45 3.78 -19.29
N GLU A 220 6.25 3.79 -19.87
CA GLU A 220 6.05 3.67 -21.32
C GLU A 220 6.83 4.76 -22.07
N LYS A 221 6.68 6.03 -21.64
CA LYS A 221 7.43 7.15 -22.22
C LYS A 221 8.94 6.97 -22.07
N PHE A 222 9.42 6.42 -20.96
CA PHE A 222 10.84 6.11 -20.78
C PHE A 222 11.32 5.06 -21.79
N VAL A 223 10.56 3.98 -21.98
CA VAL A 223 10.87 2.92 -22.93
C VAL A 223 10.95 3.48 -24.34
N ASP A 224 9.98 4.28 -24.77
CA ASP A 224 9.99 4.94 -26.09
C ASP A 224 11.26 5.78 -26.31
N ALA A 225 11.70 6.52 -25.28
CA ALA A 225 12.90 7.35 -25.37
C ALA A 225 14.17 6.52 -25.45
N GLN A 226 14.21 5.43 -24.68
CA GLN A 226 15.32 4.50 -24.70
C GLN A 226 15.44 3.78 -26.05
N GLU A 227 14.34 3.25 -26.58
CA GLU A 227 14.33 2.58 -27.89
C GLU A 227 14.75 3.52 -29.01
N ALA A 228 14.26 4.77 -29.01
CA ALA A 228 14.70 5.77 -29.96
C ALA A 228 16.20 6.08 -29.82
N ALA A 229 16.71 6.23 -28.59
CA ALA A 229 18.13 6.46 -28.35
C ALA A 229 18.99 5.29 -28.85
N ASP A 230 18.56 4.06 -28.61
CA ASP A 230 19.24 2.85 -29.06
C ASP A 230 19.28 2.77 -30.59
N GLN A 231 18.19 3.11 -31.28
CA GLN A 231 18.17 3.21 -32.74
C GLN A 231 19.21 4.21 -33.27
N HIS A 232 19.25 5.43 -32.72
CA HIS A 232 20.25 6.44 -33.11
C HIS A 232 21.68 6.00 -32.78
N HIS A 233 21.86 5.22 -31.71
CA HIS A 233 23.14 4.64 -31.36
C HIS A 233 23.61 3.61 -32.40
N ASP A 234 22.72 2.70 -32.82
CA ASP A 234 23.01 1.69 -33.82
C ASP A 234 23.36 2.33 -35.16
N ASP A 235 22.58 3.31 -35.60
CA ASP A 235 22.85 4.07 -36.82
C ASP A 235 24.17 4.85 -36.74
N PHE A 236 24.48 5.44 -35.59
CA PHE A 236 25.78 6.06 -35.34
C PHE A 236 26.93 5.06 -35.49
N VAL A 237 26.80 3.85 -34.94
CA VAL A 237 27.81 2.79 -35.06
C VAL A 237 27.97 2.34 -36.51
N ARG A 238 26.89 2.26 -37.29
CA ARG A 238 26.93 1.95 -38.72
C ARG A 238 27.71 3.00 -39.51
N VAL A 239 27.44 4.28 -39.27
CA VAL A 239 28.21 5.38 -39.90
C VAL A 239 29.68 5.32 -39.50
N GLN A 240 30.00 5.04 -38.24
CA GLN A 240 31.39 4.89 -37.79
C GLN A 240 32.12 3.74 -38.48
N LYS A 241 31.44 2.61 -38.73
CA LYS A 241 32.02 1.48 -39.48
C LYS A 241 32.33 1.89 -40.91
N ARG A 242 31.38 2.52 -41.61
CA ARG A 242 31.59 2.99 -42.99
C ARG A 242 32.71 4.01 -43.10
N LEU A 243 32.84 4.92 -42.13
CA LEU A 243 33.95 5.87 -42.09
C LEU A 243 35.31 5.17 -41.99
N ARG A 244 35.42 4.08 -41.20
CA ARG A 244 36.66 3.29 -41.11
C ARG A 244 36.97 2.56 -42.41
N GLU A 245 35.95 1.99 -43.06
CA GLU A 245 36.11 1.36 -44.38
C GLU A 245 36.63 2.37 -45.42
N LEU A 246 36.06 3.59 -45.44
CA LEU A 246 36.54 4.66 -46.32
C LEU A 246 37.96 5.13 -45.96
N ASP A 247 38.33 5.15 -44.68
CA ASP A 247 39.71 5.42 -44.26
C ASP A 247 40.68 4.34 -44.77
N GLU A 248 40.29 3.06 -44.71
CA GLU A 248 41.07 1.93 -45.23
C GLU A 248 41.19 1.99 -46.76
N GLU A 249 40.08 2.20 -47.49
CA GLU A 249 40.06 2.39 -48.95
C GLU A 249 40.98 3.55 -49.39
N GLU A 250 40.94 4.70 -48.69
CA GLU A 250 41.82 5.85 -48.99
C GLU A 250 43.31 5.55 -48.74
N GLU A 251 43.65 4.73 -47.75
CA GLU A 251 45.04 4.36 -47.47
C GLU A 251 45.55 3.34 -48.49
N ASP A 252 44.73 2.36 -48.88
CA ASP A 252 45.05 1.39 -49.94
C ASP A 252 45.27 2.10 -51.28
N GLU A 253 44.39 3.03 -51.69
CA GLU A 253 44.56 3.83 -52.90
C GLU A 253 45.86 4.67 -52.88
N LYS A 254 46.22 5.24 -51.72
CA LYS A 254 47.49 5.97 -51.56
C LYS A 254 48.69 5.04 -51.67
N GLN A 255 48.59 3.82 -51.16
CA GLN A 255 49.64 2.82 -51.26
C GLN A 255 49.81 2.38 -52.71
N GLU A 256 48.74 2.00 -53.40
CA GLU A 256 48.76 1.62 -54.83
C GLU A 256 49.32 2.76 -55.69
N ALA A 257 48.90 4.00 -55.44
CA ALA A 257 49.43 5.16 -56.17
C ALA A 257 50.91 5.44 -55.90
N ARG A 258 51.45 5.03 -54.73
CA ARG A 258 52.89 5.10 -54.44
C ARG A 258 53.63 3.97 -55.14
N GLU A 259 53.12 2.74 -55.04
CA GLU A 259 53.69 1.56 -55.71
C GLU A 259 53.74 1.76 -57.23
N ALA A 260 52.67 2.25 -57.85
CA ALA A 260 52.63 2.56 -59.28
C ALA A 260 53.65 3.64 -59.69
N LYS A 261 53.86 4.67 -58.86
CA LYS A 261 54.89 5.69 -59.10
C LYS A 261 56.30 5.15 -58.92
N GLU A 262 56.50 4.22 -57.99
CA GLU A 262 57.78 3.55 -57.79
C GLU A 262 58.08 2.59 -58.95
N GLU A 263 57.06 1.90 -59.46
CA GLU A 263 57.14 1.03 -60.65
C GLU A 263 57.43 1.85 -61.92
N GLU A 264 56.69 2.93 -62.19
CA GLU A 264 56.95 3.85 -63.31
C GLU A 264 58.37 4.43 -63.24
N ALA A 265 58.80 4.88 -62.05
CA ALA A 265 60.16 5.39 -61.86
C ALA A 265 61.24 4.31 -62.06
N ARG A 266 60.91 3.05 -61.79
CA ARG A 266 61.81 1.91 -62.01
C ARG A 266 61.87 1.54 -63.49
N GLU A 267 60.74 1.48 -64.18
CA GLU A 267 60.68 1.24 -65.63
C GLU A 267 61.47 2.32 -66.40
N GLU A 268 61.26 3.61 -66.08
CA GLU A 268 62.04 4.71 -66.64
C GLU A 268 63.55 4.52 -66.40
N ALA A 269 63.94 4.09 -65.19
CA ALA A 269 65.34 3.86 -64.86
C ALA A 269 65.92 2.62 -65.58
N GLU A 270 65.13 1.57 -65.77
CA GLU A 270 65.53 0.39 -66.55
C GLU A 270 65.73 0.74 -68.04
N GLU A 271 64.85 1.55 -68.65
CA GLU A 271 65.02 2.06 -70.01
C GLU A 271 66.30 2.90 -70.17
N ILE A 272 66.56 3.83 -69.24
CA ILE A 272 67.78 4.65 -69.22
C ILE A 272 69.03 3.76 -69.07
N TYR A 273 68.97 2.73 -68.22
CA TYR A 273 70.06 1.79 -68.02
C TYR A 273 70.35 0.95 -69.27
N GLU A 274 69.32 0.49 -69.98
CA GLU A 274 69.46 -0.22 -71.26
C GLU A 274 70.05 0.69 -72.35
N ALA A 275 69.60 1.95 -72.45
CA ALA A 275 70.17 2.93 -73.38
C ALA A 275 71.66 3.18 -73.10
N PHE A 276 72.05 3.28 -71.83
CA PHE A 276 73.45 3.37 -71.41
C PHE A 276 74.27 2.13 -71.79
N GLN A 277 73.73 0.91 -71.58
CA GLN A 277 74.40 -0.32 -72.02
C GLN A 277 74.61 -0.38 -73.53
N ASN A 278 73.70 0.22 -74.31
CA ASN A 278 73.78 0.32 -75.76
C ASN A 278 74.73 1.43 -76.27
N GLY A 279 75.35 2.19 -75.37
CA GLY A 279 76.41 3.16 -75.68
C GLY A 279 75.95 4.61 -75.81
N GLU A 280 74.72 4.94 -75.41
CA GLU A 280 74.25 6.33 -75.32
C GLU A 280 74.83 7.03 -74.07
N THR A 281 75.04 8.34 -74.16
CA THR A 281 75.65 9.13 -73.08
C THR A 281 74.60 9.54 -72.06
N LEU A 282 74.78 9.14 -70.79
CA LEU A 282 73.94 9.57 -69.68
C LEU A 282 74.17 11.05 -69.33
N ASP A 283 73.09 11.76 -69.03
CA ASP A 283 73.16 13.08 -68.43
C ASP A 283 73.13 13.03 -66.88
N THR A 284 73.23 14.20 -66.24
CA THR A 284 73.20 14.31 -64.76
C THR A 284 71.85 13.99 -64.14
N GLU A 285 70.75 14.14 -64.88
CA GLU A 285 69.40 13.81 -64.38
C GLU A 285 69.17 12.29 -64.45
N ASP A 286 69.61 11.65 -65.53
CA ASP A 286 69.59 10.20 -65.74
C ASP A 286 70.40 9.45 -64.67
N LEU A 287 71.61 9.93 -64.35
CA LEU A 287 72.45 9.38 -63.28
C LEU A 287 71.77 9.44 -61.91
N MET A 288 71.05 10.53 -61.61
CA MET A 288 70.33 10.70 -60.35
C MET A 288 69.10 9.78 -60.27
N LYS A 289 68.42 9.53 -61.39
CA LYS A 289 67.31 8.56 -61.46
C LYS A 289 67.80 7.13 -61.21
N LEU A 290 68.89 6.70 -61.85
CA LEU A 290 69.50 5.38 -61.66
C LEU A 290 70.01 5.16 -60.22
N GLN A 291 70.60 6.17 -59.61
CA GLN A 291 71.05 6.10 -58.21
C GLN A 291 69.88 5.98 -57.23
N LYS A 292 68.75 6.62 -57.53
CA LYS A 292 67.56 6.61 -56.67
C LYS A 292 66.82 5.26 -56.71
N THR A 293 66.87 4.55 -57.84
CA THR A 293 66.27 3.22 -58.03
C THR A 293 67.23 2.07 -57.71
N GLY A 294 68.51 2.35 -57.45
CA GLY A 294 69.51 1.36 -57.04
C GLY A 294 70.10 0.53 -58.19
N LEU A 295 69.96 0.99 -59.43
CA LEU A 295 70.53 0.36 -60.63
C LEU A 295 72.00 0.74 -60.90
N LEU A 296 72.60 1.55 -60.01
CA LEU A 296 73.98 2.06 -60.09
C LEU A 296 74.66 2.06 -58.72
#